data_AF-A0A1C6GT34-F1
#
_entry.id   AF-A0A1C6GT34-F1
#
_cell.length_a   1.000
_cell.length_b   1.000
_cell.length_c   1.000
_cell.angle_alpha   90.00
_cell.angle_beta   90.00
_cell.angle_gamma   90.00
#
_symmetry.space_group_name_H-M   'P 1'
#
loop_
_entity.id
_entity.type
_entity.pdbx_description
1 polymer ?
#
loop_
_entity_poly.entity_id
_entity_poly.type
_entity_poly.pdbx_seq_one_letter_code
_entity_poly.pdbx_strand_id
1 'polypeptide(L)'
;MKYCSKCKRLHNDEETVCKNCKAQLKTINDENTPVYLLTASGFELQRVKAALEDSTVPCDATIKKCMENKYSKSVKAYTGYDDLTYDVYVPYSAYEKAFDTCVGIGAIKLEGEEILDEDVEYTENDGETLDEQFEKMTGAKRTTVRIVSALLLLLIVAGVVFGTDAIMNFIKEFFG
;
A
#
# COMPACT_ATOMS: atom_id res chain seq x y z
N MET A 1 17.54 -5.65 18.81
CA MET A 1 16.56 -6.03 17.76
C MET A 1 16.56 -7.53 17.54
N LYS A 2 15.37 -8.11 17.34
CA LYS A 2 15.21 -9.52 16.99
C LYS A 2 14.80 -9.69 15.53
N TYR A 3 15.09 -10.84 14.97
CA TYR A 3 14.95 -11.14 13.56
C TYR A 3 14.14 -12.39 13.29
N CYS A 4 13.27 -12.29 12.30
CA CYS A 4 12.50 -13.43 11.82
C CYS A 4 13.18 -14.05 10.59
N SER A 5 13.72 -15.27 10.71
CA SER A 5 14.38 -15.95 9.59
C SER A 5 13.46 -16.32 8.42
N LYS A 6 12.13 -16.36 8.64
CA LYS A 6 11.15 -16.64 7.59
C LYS A 6 10.71 -15.39 6.84
N CYS A 7 10.40 -14.32 7.57
CA CYS A 7 9.94 -13.05 6.99
C CYS A 7 11.07 -12.10 6.63
N LYS A 8 12.29 -12.38 7.12
CA LYS A 8 13.47 -11.52 7.06
C LYS A 8 13.25 -10.12 7.66
N ARG A 9 12.29 -9.96 8.57
CA ARG A 9 11.95 -8.66 9.19
C ARG A 9 12.59 -8.53 10.57
N LEU A 10 12.95 -7.29 10.92
CA LEU A 10 13.35 -6.90 12.26
C LEU A 10 12.12 -6.62 13.13
N HIS A 11 12.24 -6.94 14.40
CA HIS A 11 11.24 -6.79 15.44
C HIS A 11 11.91 -6.23 16.71
N ASN A 12 11.15 -5.52 17.52
CA ASN A 12 11.63 -5.03 18.82
C ASN A 12 11.98 -6.19 19.76
N ASP A 13 12.87 -5.93 20.71
CA ASP A 13 13.40 -6.96 21.62
C ASP A 13 12.34 -7.52 22.59
N GLU A 14 11.24 -6.81 22.79
CA GLU A 14 10.09 -7.25 23.59
C GLU A 14 9.30 -8.39 22.90
N GLU A 15 9.32 -8.45 21.57
CA GLU A 15 8.59 -9.48 20.83
C GLU A 15 9.38 -10.79 20.82
N THR A 16 8.76 -11.92 21.17
CA THR A 16 9.40 -13.25 21.10
C THR A 16 8.99 -14.03 19.85
N VAL A 17 7.88 -13.64 19.23
CA VAL A 17 7.24 -14.32 18.11
C VAL A 17 6.90 -13.32 17.02
N CYS A 18 7.19 -13.68 15.77
CA CYS A 18 6.85 -12.85 14.61
C CYS A 18 5.34 -12.77 14.41
N LYS A 19 4.76 -11.56 14.38
CA LYS A 19 3.33 -11.33 14.13
C LYS A 19 2.83 -11.90 12.79
N ASN A 20 3.69 -11.96 11.78
CA ASN A 20 3.32 -12.38 10.43
C ASN A 20 3.33 -13.92 10.29
N CYS A 21 4.42 -14.59 10.68
CA CYS A 21 4.58 -16.04 10.44
C CYS A 21 4.56 -16.92 11.70
N LYS A 22 4.37 -16.32 12.88
CA LYS A 22 4.36 -17.00 14.19
C LYS A 22 5.65 -17.79 14.52
N ALA A 23 6.74 -17.54 13.80
CA ALA A 23 8.03 -18.16 14.10
C ALA A 23 8.70 -17.48 15.30
N GLN A 24 9.52 -18.24 16.04
CA GLN A 24 10.36 -17.68 17.09
C GLN A 24 11.41 -16.74 16.49
N LEU A 25 11.54 -15.58 17.11
CA LEU A 25 12.51 -14.57 16.70
C LEU A 25 13.90 -14.91 17.25
N LYS A 26 14.93 -14.61 16.47
CA LYS A 26 16.34 -14.89 16.80
C LYS A 26 17.13 -13.60 16.85
N THR A 27 18.20 -13.57 17.63
CA THR A 27 19.22 -12.50 17.53
C THR A 27 20.03 -12.65 16.25
N ILE A 28 20.31 -11.54 15.58
CA ILE A 28 21.24 -11.50 14.44
C ILE A 28 22.65 -11.38 15.00
N ASN A 29 23.53 -12.28 14.58
CA ASN A 29 24.98 -12.19 14.88
C ASN A 29 25.81 -11.89 13.62
N ASP A 30 25.19 -11.97 12.43
CA ASP A 30 25.87 -11.84 11.15
C ASP A 30 25.46 -10.53 10.46
N GLU A 31 26.45 -9.70 10.18
CA GLU A 31 26.28 -8.35 9.62
C GLU A 31 25.73 -8.35 8.20
N ASN A 32 26.00 -9.41 7.42
CA ASN A 32 25.56 -9.55 6.04
C ASN A 32 24.19 -10.23 5.89
N THR A 33 23.49 -10.50 7.00
CA THR A 33 22.18 -11.12 6.96
C THR A 33 21.20 -10.20 6.23
N PRO A 34 20.51 -10.68 5.18
CA PRO A 34 19.59 -9.86 4.41
C PRO A 34 18.31 -9.58 5.21
N VAL A 35 18.05 -8.30 5.44
CA VAL A 35 16.89 -7.77 6.16
C VAL A 35 15.96 -7.06 5.18
N TYR A 36 14.66 -7.33 5.32
CA TYR A 36 13.61 -6.67 4.56
C TYR A 36 13.53 -5.19 4.94
N LEU A 37 13.53 -4.32 3.93
CA LEU A 37 13.41 -2.87 4.07
C LEU A 37 12.00 -2.39 3.71
N LEU A 38 11.63 -2.53 2.43
CA LEU A 38 10.34 -2.08 1.91
C LEU A 38 9.90 -2.93 0.69
N THR A 39 8.64 -2.81 0.31
CA THR A 39 8.13 -3.33 -0.98
C THR A 39 7.92 -2.12 -1.89
N ALA A 40 8.47 -2.14 -3.10
CA ALA A 40 8.27 -1.11 -4.11
C ALA A 40 8.00 -1.74 -5.49
N SER A 41 7.45 -0.95 -6.42
CA SER A 41 7.17 -1.37 -7.80
C SER A 41 7.45 -0.24 -8.79
N GLY A 42 7.67 -0.58 -10.05
CA GLY A 42 7.85 0.40 -11.13
C GLY A 42 8.88 1.50 -10.82
N PHE A 43 8.47 2.76 -10.99
CA PHE A 43 9.31 3.94 -10.78
C PHE A 43 9.78 4.13 -9.34
N GLU A 44 8.97 3.75 -8.34
CA GLU A 44 9.39 3.86 -6.93
C GLU A 44 10.55 2.94 -6.61
N LEU A 45 10.58 1.74 -7.20
CA LEU A 45 11.73 0.83 -7.05
C LEU A 45 13.00 1.44 -7.62
N GLN A 46 12.91 2.10 -8.78
CA GLN A 46 14.06 2.78 -9.39
C GLN A 46 14.53 3.95 -8.52
N ARG A 47 13.60 4.74 -7.98
CA ARG A 47 13.92 5.85 -7.08
C ARG A 47 14.61 5.39 -5.80
N VAL A 48 14.09 4.34 -5.17
CA VAL A 48 14.69 3.74 -3.96
C VAL A 48 16.06 3.15 -4.25
N LYS A 49 16.22 2.42 -5.37
CA LYS A 49 17.51 1.85 -5.76
C LYS A 49 18.58 2.91 -5.98
N ALA A 50 18.24 3.96 -6.73
CA ALA A 50 19.17 5.07 -6.97
C ALA A 50 19.63 5.71 -5.65
N ALA A 51 18.70 5.99 -4.74
CA ALA A 51 19.04 6.56 -3.44
C ALA A 51 19.92 5.63 -2.57
N LEU A 52 19.66 4.32 -2.60
CA LEU A 52 20.49 3.34 -1.90
C LEU A 52 21.88 3.22 -2.54
N GLU A 53 21.99 3.28 -3.87
CA GLU A 53 23.27 3.30 -4.59
C GLU A 53 24.08 4.55 -4.28
N ASP A 54 23.45 5.73 -4.26
CA ASP A 54 24.07 7.02 -3.93
C ASP A 54 24.58 7.05 -2.49
N SER A 55 23.83 6.44 -1.57
CA SER A 55 24.22 6.27 -0.17
C SER A 55 25.19 5.10 0.05
N THR A 56 25.70 4.48 -1.02
CA THR A 56 26.64 3.34 -1.00
C THR A 56 26.13 2.14 -0.20
N VAL A 57 24.82 1.92 -0.17
CA VAL A 57 24.18 0.79 0.51
C VAL A 57 23.89 -0.33 -0.49
N PRO A 58 24.47 -1.53 -0.31
CA PRO A 58 24.13 -2.66 -1.17
C PRO A 58 22.69 -3.10 -0.93
N CYS A 59 21.92 -3.23 -2.01
CA CYS A 59 20.53 -3.69 -1.96
C CYS A 59 20.29 -4.84 -2.95
N ASP A 60 19.44 -5.79 -2.55
CA ASP A 60 18.93 -6.85 -3.43
C ASP A 60 17.42 -6.74 -3.52
N ALA A 61 16.86 -6.89 -4.72
CA ALA A 61 15.42 -6.74 -4.95
C ALA A 61 14.88 -8.03 -5.57
N THR A 62 13.99 -8.72 -4.84
CA THR A 62 13.40 -9.98 -5.33
C THR A 62 11.92 -9.81 -5.59
N ILE A 63 11.41 -10.49 -6.62
CA ILE A 63 9.98 -10.48 -6.95
C ILE A 63 9.20 -11.06 -5.78
N LYS A 64 8.16 -10.36 -5.35
CA LYS A 64 7.26 -10.83 -4.30
C LYS A 64 6.57 -12.11 -4.76
N LYS A 65 6.84 -13.24 -4.10
CA LYS A 65 6.39 -14.59 -4.49
C LYS A 65 4.88 -14.72 -4.77
N CYS A 66 4.06 -13.86 -4.16
CA CYS A 66 2.61 -13.84 -4.38
C CYS A 66 2.21 -13.43 -5.80
N MET A 67 3.11 -12.77 -6.54
CA MET A 67 2.85 -12.13 -7.83
C MET A 67 3.58 -12.79 -9.00
N GLU A 68 4.31 -13.88 -8.71
CA GLU A 68 5.12 -14.65 -9.67
C GLU A 68 4.25 -15.60 -10.53
N ASN A 69 3.05 -15.17 -10.93
CA ASN A 69 2.19 -15.94 -11.82
C ASN A 69 2.66 -15.77 -13.28
N LYS A 70 2.48 -16.80 -14.12
CA LYS A 70 2.88 -16.76 -15.56
C LYS A 70 2.31 -15.56 -16.32
N TYR A 71 1.20 -15.00 -15.85
CA TYR A 71 0.49 -13.87 -16.44
C TYR A 71 1.26 -12.55 -16.32
N SER A 72 1.98 -12.30 -15.22
CA SER A 72 2.73 -11.05 -15.03
C SER A 72 3.96 -10.95 -15.94
N LYS A 73 4.62 -12.07 -16.24
CA LYS A 73 5.72 -12.12 -17.24
C LYS A 73 5.26 -11.74 -18.65
N SER A 74 4.07 -12.17 -19.06
CA SER A 74 3.53 -11.84 -20.38
C SER A 74 3.11 -10.38 -20.51
N VAL A 75 2.64 -9.73 -19.43
CA VAL A 75 2.28 -8.31 -19.44
C VAL A 75 3.51 -7.43 -19.64
N LYS A 76 4.62 -7.69 -18.92
CA LYS A 76 5.90 -6.97 -19.11
C LYS A 76 6.37 -6.98 -20.56
N ALA A 77 6.27 -8.12 -21.24
CA ALA A 77 6.70 -8.28 -22.63
C ALA A 77 5.82 -7.50 -23.63
N TYR A 78 4.58 -7.18 -23.27
CA TYR A 78 3.60 -6.55 -24.15
C TYR A 78 3.43 -5.05 -23.89
N THR A 79 3.47 -4.61 -22.63
CA THR A 79 3.21 -3.22 -22.23
C THR A 79 4.49 -2.45 -21.88
N GLY A 80 5.60 -3.14 -21.66
CA GLY A 80 6.83 -2.53 -21.12
C GLY A 80 6.70 -2.08 -19.66
N TYR A 81 5.54 -2.28 -19.02
CA TYR A 81 5.26 -1.86 -17.66
C TYR A 81 5.37 -3.03 -16.68
N ASP A 82 6.19 -2.86 -15.66
CA ASP A 82 6.39 -3.83 -14.59
C ASP A 82 5.37 -3.61 -13.47
N ASP A 83 4.21 -4.26 -13.55
CA ASP A 83 3.24 -4.38 -12.43
C ASP A 83 3.75 -5.31 -11.30
N LEU A 84 5.00 -5.74 -11.38
CA LEU A 84 5.63 -6.59 -10.38
C LEU A 84 6.01 -5.76 -9.16
N THR A 85 5.55 -6.22 -7.99
CA THR A 85 6.04 -5.72 -6.71
C THR A 85 7.31 -6.48 -6.31
N TYR A 86 8.31 -5.73 -5.88
CA TYR A 86 9.60 -6.25 -5.45
C TYR A 86 9.80 -5.96 -3.97
N ASP A 87 10.21 -6.97 -3.24
CA ASP A 87 10.66 -6.84 -1.86
C ASP A 87 12.17 -6.50 -1.89
N VAL A 88 12.53 -5.37 -1.30
CA VAL A 88 13.91 -4.86 -1.22
C VAL A 88 14.55 -5.31 0.09
N TYR A 89 15.75 -5.84 -0.01
CA TYR A 89 16.56 -6.35 1.09
C TYR A 89 17.89 -5.62 1.16
N VAL A 90 18.35 -5.34 2.37
CA VAL A 90 19.65 -4.74 2.68
C VAL A 90 20.35 -5.55 3.76
N PRO A 91 21.69 -5.58 3.81
CA PRO A 91 22.38 -6.25 4.91
C PRO A 91 22.09 -5.55 6.24
N TYR A 92 22.07 -6.31 7.32
CA TYR A 92 21.78 -5.80 8.66
C TYR A 92 22.67 -4.62 9.06
N SER A 93 23.96 -4.67 8.72
CA SER A 93 24.92 -3.59 9.00
C SER A 93 24.57 -2.25 8.35
N ALA A 94 23.88 -2.27 7.20
CA ALA A 94 23.48 -1.07 6.48
C ALA A 94 21.99 -0.74 6.64
N TYR A 95 21.26 -1.49 7.46
CA TYR A 95 19.82 -1.35 7.59
C TYR A 95 19.41 0.04 8.08
N GLU A 96 20.03 0.55 9.14
CA GLU A 96 19.69 1.87 9.69
C GLU A 96 19.95 2.99 8.69
N LYS A 97 21.09 2.93 7.98
CA LYS A 97 21.43 3.89 6.92
C LYS A 97 20.45 3.80 5.74
N ALA A 98 20.07 2.59 5.34
CA ALA A 98 19.08 2.37 4.28
C ALA A 98 17.71 2.92 4.66
N PHE A 99 17.32 2.72 5.92
CA PHE A 99 16.05 3.17 6.47
C PHE A 99 15.98 4.70 6.50
N ASP A 100 17.01 5.35 7.03
CA ASP A 100 17.13 6.82 7.05
C ASP A 100 17.11 7.42 5.64
N THR A 101 17.85 6.82 4.71
CA THR A 101 17.82 7.21 3.29
C THR A 101 16.41 7.08 2.69
N CYS A 102 15.72 5.98 2.98
CA CYS A 102 14.35 5.74 2.48
C CYS A 102 13.32 6.68 3.12
N VAL A 103 13.52 7.10 4.37
CA VAL A 103 12.71 8.13 5.03
C VAL A 103 12.97 9.50 4.40
N GLY A 104 14.24 9.87 4.21
CA GLY A 104 14.64 11.15 3.62
C GLY A 104 14.13 11.38 2.19
N ILE A 105 13.98 10.32 1.39
CA ILE A 105 13.35 10.41 0.05
C ILE A 105 11.82 10.26 0.07
N GLY A 106 11.21 10.12 1.25
CA GLY A 106 9.77 9.91 1.43
C GLY A 106 9.26 8.54 0.96
N ALA A 107 10.14 7.54 0.81
CA ALA A 107 9.74 6.17 0.45
C ALA A 107 9.21 5.38 1.65
N ILE A 108 9.61 5.74 2.88
CA ILE A 108 9.06 5.22 4.12
C ILE A 108 8.50 6.41 4.92
N LYS A 109 7.20 6.39 5.20
CA LYS A 109 6.56 7.40 6.06
C LYS A 109 6.62 6.91 7.50
N LEU A 110 7.31 7.65 8.37
CA LEU A 110 7.23 7.46 9.81
C LEU A 110 5.93 8.12 10.29
N GLU A 111 5.11 7.38 11.02
CA GLU A 111 3.93 7.94 11.68
C GLU A 111 4.42 8.96 12.74
N GLY A 112 4.40 10.26 12.41
CA GLY A 112 4.68 11.34 13.37
C GLY A 112 5.59 12.50 12.96
N GLU A 113 6.04 12.60 11.71
CA GLU A 113 6.76 13.81 11.24
C GLU A 113 5.82 14.67 10.39
N GLU A 114 5.06 15.54 11.07
CA GLU A 114 4.45 16.70 10.44
C GLU A 114 5.57 17.58 9.90
N ILE A 115 5.79 17.52 8.59
CA ILE A 115 6.61 18.52 7.91
C ILE A 115 5.80 19.83 7.95
N LEU A 116 6.25 20.78 8.76
CA LEU A 116 5.83 22.18 8.65
C LEU A 116 6.43 22.74 7.35
N ASP A 117 5.75 22.51 6.24
CA ASP A 117 6.05 23.22 4.99
C ASP A 117 5.18 24.48 4.93
N GLU A 118 5.83 25.62 5.21
CA GLU A 118 5.37 26.97 4.88
C GLU A 118 5.03 27.05 3.37
N ASP A 119 3.75 27.28 3.10
CA ASP A 119 3.17 28.04 2.00
C ASP A 119 3.63 27.73 0.56
N VAL A 120 3.03 26.70 -0.03
CA VAL A 120 2.68 26.74 -1.47
C VAL A 120 1.24 26.25 -1.66
N GLU A 121 0.29 27.19 -1.73
CA GLU A 121 -1.10 26.95 -2.12
C GLU A 121 -1.18 26.43 -3.57
N TYR A 122 -1.70 25.21 -3.74
CA TYR A 122 -2.55 24.84 -4.87
C TYR A 122 -3.69 23.95 -4.38
N THR A 123 -4.84 24.60 -4.12
CA THR A 123 -6.24 24.14 -4.21
C THR A 123 -6.60 22.70 -3.84
N GLU A 124 -7.35 22.63 -2.74
CA GLU A 124 -8.17 21.55 -2.20
C GLU A 124 -8.73 20.53 -3.24
N ASN A 125 -8.28 19.29 -3.11
CA ASN A 125 -9.15 18.13 -3.27
C ASN A 125 -8.97 17.26 -2.03
N ASP A 126 -10.04 17.23 -1.25
CA ASP A 126 -10.43 16.32 -0.18
C ASP A 126 -9.99 14.86 -0.40
N GLY A 127 -8.71 14.60 -0.17
CA GLY A 127 -8.15 13.26 -0.01
C GLY A 127 -8.23 12.84 1.45
N GLU A 128 -9.41 12.37 1.84
CA GLU A 128 -9.66 11.77 3.15
C GLU A 128 -8.65 10.65 3.42
N THR A 129 -7.93 10.84 4.52
CA THR A 129 -6.82 10.06 5.05
C THR A 129 -7.15 8.57 5.15
N LEU A 130 -6.30 7.73 4.56
CA LEU A 130 -6.41 6.26 4.51
C LEU A 130 -6.07 5.56 5.84
N ASP A 131 -6.45 6.16 6.97
CA ASP A 131 -6.00 5.72 8.30
C ASP A 131 -6.99 4.79 9.01
N GLU A 132 -8.17 4.52 8.43
CA GLU A 132 -9.15 3.58 9.01
C GLU A 132 -9.26 2.22 8.28
N GLN A 133 -8.52 1.99 7.18
CA GLN A 133 -8.68 0.74 6.40
C GLN A 133 -7.79 -0.43 6.86
N PHE A 134 -7.14 -0.33 8.02
CA PHE A 134 -6.63 -1.49 8.76
C PHE A 134 -7.69 -2.19 9.61
N GLU A 135 -8.96 -1.77 9.57
CA GLU A 135 -10.04 -2.56 10.14
C GLU A 135 -10.54 -3.63 9.15
N LYS A 136 -9.79 -4.74 9.08
CA LYS A 136 -10.34 -6.08 8.86
C LYS A 136 -11.17 -6.24 7.56
N MET A 137 -10.53 -6.39 6.41
CA MET A 137 -11.21 -6.94 5.21
C MET A 137 -10.59 -8.24 4.70
N THR A 138 -10.98 -9.33 5.37
CA THR A 138 -10.97 -10.71 4.84
C THR A 138 -11.70 -10.74 3.49
N GLY A 139 -11.14 -11.43 2.49
CA GLY A 139 -11.51 -11.37 1.06
C GLY A 139 -12.97 -11.65 0.64
N ALA A 140 -13.89 -11.90 1.58
CA ALA A 140 -15.33 -12.05 1.34
C ALA A 140 -16.08 -10.71 1.12
N LYS A 141 -15.47 -9.56 1.47
CA LYS A 141 -16.17 -8.26 1.46
C LYS A 141 -16.20 -7.56 0.08
N ARG A 142 -15.37 -7.98 -0.88
CA ARG A 142 -15.23 -7.30 -2.20
C ARG A 142 -16.43 -7.50 -3.13
N THR A 143 -17.15 -8.61 -2.97
CA THR A 143 -18.36 -8.92 -3.76
C THR A 143 -19.60 -8.27 -3.16
N THR A 144 -19.72 -8.22 -1.84
CA THR A 144 -20.86 -7.58 -1.15
C THR A 144 -20.91 -6.09 -1.44
N VAL A 145 -19.78 -5.38 -1.44
CA VAL A 145 -19.74 -3.94 -1.75
C VAL A 145 -20.22 -3.65 -3.18
N ARG A 146 -19.88 -4.52 -4.15
CA ARG A 146 -20.36 -4.37 -5.54
C ARG A 146 -21.87 -4.62 -5.65
N ILE A 147 -22.40 -5.61 -4.93
CA ILE A 147 -23.83 -5.94 -4.94
C ILE A 147 -24.64 -4.84 -4.24
N VAL A 148 -24.16 -4.34 -3.10
CA VAL A 148 -24.81 -3.25 -2.36
C VAL A 148 -24.78 -1.96 -3.17
N SER A 149 -23.65 -1.65 -3.82
CA SER A 149 -23.54 -0.50 -4.72
C SER A 149 -24.53 -0.58 -5.89
N ALA A 150 -24.67 -1.75 -6.52
CA ALA A 150 -25.64 -1.96 -7.60
C ALA A 150 -27.10 -1.83 -7.12
N LEU A 151 -27.43 -2.38 -5.94
CA LEU A 151 -28.78 -2.26 -5.36
C LEU A 151 -29.13 -0.82 -5.00
N LEU A 152 -28.19 -0.07 -4.44
CA LEU A 152 -28.38 1.33 -4.07
C LEU A 152 -28.61 2.20 -5.31
N LEU A 153 -27.87 1.96 -6.39
CA LEU A 153 -28.07 2.64 -7.67
C LEU A 153 -29.47 2.35 -8.24
N LEU A 154 -29.93 1.10 -8.21
CA LEU A 154 -31.28 0.75 -8.67
C LEU A 154 -32.38 1.45 -7.86
N LEU A 155 -32.21 1.60 -6.54
CA LEU A 155 -33.16 2.33 -5.71
C LEU A 155 -33.20 3.82 -6.03
N ILE A 156 -32.05 4.45 -6.31
CA ILE A 156 -32.00 5.85 -6.72
C ILE A 156 -32.73 6.04 -8.06
N VAL A 157 -32.47 5.18 -9.05
CA VAL A 157 -33.15 5.25 -10.36
C VAL A 157 -34.66 5.06 -10.21
N ALA A 158 -35.10 4.09 -9.40
CA ALA A 158 -36.51 3.88 -9.11
C ALA A 158 -37.14 5.11 -8.42
N GLY A 159 -36.44 5.71 -7.46
CA GLY A 159 -36.87 6.93 -6.78
C GLY A 159 -37.01 8.14 -7.70
N VAL A 160 -36.08 8.31 -8.65
CA VAL A 160 -36.16 9.38 -9.66
C VAL A 160 -37.36 9.18 -10.58
N VAL A 161 -37.58 7.96 -11.09
CA VAL A 161 -38.74 7.65 -11.96
C VAL A 161 -40.06 7.92 -11.22
N PHE A 162 -40.19 7.42 -9.98
CA PHE A 162 -41.38 7.65 -9.18
C PHE A 162 -41.56 9.12 -8.78
N GLY A 163 -40.46 9.83 -8.53
CA GLY A 163 -40.45 11.26 -8.25
C GLY A 163 -40.92 12.08 -9.44
N THR A 164 -40.49 11.74 -10.66
CA THR A 164 -40.96 12.41 -11.88
C THR A 164 -42.44 12.15 -12.15
N ASP A 165 -42.93 10.93 -11.92
CA ASP A 165 -44.36 10.61 -12.04
C ASP A 165 -45.21 11.32 -10.96
N ALA A 166 -44.69 11.45 -9.74
CA ALA A 166 -45.36 12.18 -8.65
C ALA A 166 -45.40 13.70 -8.91
N ILE A 167 -44.33 14.30 -9.43
CA ILE A 167 -44.29 15.72 -9.80
C ILE A 167 -45.26 16.00 -10.96
N MET A 168 -45.34 15.11 -11.96
CA MET A 168 -46.33 15.25 -13.03
C MET A 168 -47.77 15.18 -12.52
N ASN A 169 -48.08 14.30 -11.57
CA ASN A 169 -49.40 14.25 -10.95
C ASN A 169 -49.69 15.49 -10.09
N PHE A 170 -48.69 16.03 -9.39
CA PHE A 170 -48.83 17.23 -8.56
C PHE A 170 -49.05 18.50 -9.41
N ILE A 171 -48.34 18.64 -10.54
CA ILE A 171 -48.55 19.75 -11.49
C ILE A 171 -49.94 19.66 -12.12
N LYS A 172 -50.44 18.45 -12.37
CA LYS A 172 -51.75 18.21 -12.97
C LYS A 172 -52.92 18.53 -12.01
N GLU A 173 -52.73 18.38 -10.70
CA GLU A 173 -53.69 18.84 -9.68
C GLU A 173 -53.61 20.35 -9.39
N PHE A 174 -52.45 20.99 -9.62
CA PHE A 174 -52.25 22.41 -9.30
C PHE A 174 -52.61 23.36 -10.47
N PHE A 175 -52.65 22.86 -11.71
CA PHE A 175 -53.01 23.62 -12.91
C PHE A 175 -54.27 23.10 -13.65
N GLY A 176 -55.06 22.25 -12.98
CA GLY A 176 -56.34 21.72 -13.46
C GLY A 176 -57.54 22.43 -12.83
#